data_AF-A0A3E4WDR1-F1
#
_entry.id   AF-A0A3E4WDR1-F1
#
_cell.length_a   1.000
_cell.length_b   1.000
_cell.length_c   1.000
_cell.angle_alpha   90.00
_cell.angle_beta   90.00
_cell.angle_gamma   90.00
#
_symmetry.space_group_name_H-M   'P 1'
#
loop_
_entity.id
_entity.type
_entity.pdbx_description
1 polymer ?
#
loop_
_entity_poly.entity_id
_entity_poly.type
_entity_poly.pdbx_seq_one_letter_code
_entity_poly.pdbx_strand_id
1 'polypeptide(L)'
;MKKKVYAKPTLIGEEFVPNEYVAACENPTSYVGYCDISGMVYLDTNENQQYDPGIDKYEYFNTACNEKYESTTKPHINAFVVRPFEHNAIPVFNYNNVHVTQHIDETLHHNVS
;
A
#
# COMPACT_ATOMS: atom_id res chain seq x y z
N MET A 1 -0.26 -3.14 -76.41
CA MET A 1 0.23 -3.71 -75.14
C MET A 1 0.59 -2.56 -74.19
N LYS A 2 -0.06 -2.43 -73.03
CA LYS A 2 0.31 -1.41 -72.02
C LYS A 2 1.48 -1.94 -71.18
N LYS A 3 2.65 -1.30 -71.27
CA LYS A 3 3.80 -1.59 -70.39
C LYS A 3 3.46 -1.11 -68.97
N LYS A 4 3.51 -2.01 -67.99
CA LYS A 4 3.42 -1.64 -66.57
C LYS A 4 4.79 -1.15 -66.11
N VAL A 5 4.88 0.12 -65.74
CA VAL A 5 6.09 0.71 -65.14
C VAL A 5 6.02 0.43 -63.64
N TYR A 6 7.06 -0.18 -63.09
CA TYR A 6 7.18 -0.37 -61.64
C TYR A 6 7.57 0.97 -61.00
N ALA A 7 6.73 1.48 -60.11
CA ALA A 7 7.03 2.64 -59.27
C ALA A 7 7.46 2.14 -57.88
N LYS A 8 8.65 2.51 -57.44
CA LYS A 8 9.15 2.17 -56.09
C LYS A 8 8.28 2.88 -55.04
N PRO A 9 7.75 2.17 -54.03
CA PRO A 9 6.96 2.81 -52.99
C PRO A 9 7.84 3.73 -52.15
N THR A 10 7.36 4.94 -51.89
CA THR A 10 7.97 5.88 -50.94
C THR A 10 7.62 5.41 -49.54
N LEU A 11 8.64 5.06 -48.75
CA LEU A 11 8.48 4.82 -47.31
C LEU A 11 8.44 6.18 -46.62
N ILE A 12 7.29 6.52 -46.02
CA ILE A 12 7.17 7.64 -45.11
C ILE A 12 7.57 7.11 -43.74
N GLY A 13 8.74 7.52 -43.24
CA GLY A 13 9.12 7.29 -41.86
C GLY A 13 8.42 8.32 -40.99
N GLU A 14 7.49 7.88 -40.15
CA GLU A 14 6.98 8.72 -39.07
C GLU A 14 8.06 8.79 -37.98
N GLU A 15 8.45 10.01 -37.61
CA GLU A 15 9.31 10.23 -36.46
C GLU A 15 8.51 9.91 -35.21
N PHE A 16 8.94 8.89 -34.47
CA PHE A 16 8.32 8.54 -33.20
C PHE A 16 8.58 9.67 -32.21
N VAL A 17 7.60 10.56 -32.02
CA VAL A 17 7.60 11.47 -30.88
C VAL A 17 7.21 10.61 -29.68
N PRO A 18 8.14 10.35 -28.73
CA PRO A 18 7.77 9.64 -27.52
C PRO A 18 6.62 10.40 -26.86
N ASN A 19 5.49 9.71 -26.65
CA ASN A 19 4.39 10.25 -25.86
C ASN A 19 4.97 10.74 -24.53
N GLU A 20 4.59 11.96 -24.13
CA GLU A 20 4.99 12.63 -22.89
C GLU A 20 4.45 11.94 -21.61
N TYR A 21 4.05 10.67 -21.72
CA TYR A 21 3.69 9.79 -20.61
C TYR A 21 4.86 8.85 -20.32
N VAL A 22 6.04 9.44 -20.13
CA VAL A 22 7.23 8.76 -19.63
C VAL A 22 7.01 8.52 -18.14
N ALA A 23 6.76 7.26 -17.79
CA ALA A 23 6.88 6.65 -16.46
C ALA A 23 6.61 7.56 -15.23
N ALA A 24 5.39 7.52 -14.71
CA ALA A 24 5.12 7.94 -13.33
C ALA A 24 5.68 6.89 -12.35
N CYS A 25 7.00 6.79 -12.23
CA CYS A 25 7.65 5.81 -11.35
C CYS A 25 8.80 6.43 -10.57
N GLU A 26 8.54 7.39 -9.66
CA GLU A 26 9.60 7.80 -8.70
C GLU A 26 9.14 8.14 -7.28
N ASN A 27 7.84 8.15 -6.94
CA ASN A 27 7.43 8.40 -5.54
C ASN A 27 6.26 7.50 -5.14
N PRO A 28 6.32 6.75 -4.03
CA PRO A 28 5.16 6.03 -3.52
C PRO A 28 4.05 7.04 -3.21
N THR A 29 2.96 6.98 -3.95
CA THR A 29 1.79 7.87 -3.77
C THR A 29 0.84 7.37 -2.69
N SER A 30 1.05 6.17 -2.14
CA SER A 30 0.21 5.59 -1.10
C SER A 30 0.99 4.72 -0.08
N TYR A 31 0.49 4.75 1.16
CA TYR A 31 0.88 3.89 2.28
C TYR A 31 -0.08 2.70 2.34
N VAL A 32 0.47 1.49 2.28
CA VAL A 32 -0.30 0.24 2.28
C VAL A 32 -0.24 -0.43 3.65
N GLY A 33 -1.40 -0.84 4.16
CA GLY A 33 -1.53 -1.73 5.31
C GLY A 33 -2.31 -2.99 4.96
N TYR A 34 -1.98 -4.11 5.60
CA TYR A 34 -2.69 -5.38 5.41
C TYR A 34 -3.41 -5.80 6.69
N CYS A 35 -4.67 -6.18 6.54
CA CYS A 35 -5.49 -6.74 7.61
C CYS A 35 -5.18 -8.23 7.79
N ASP A 36 -3.95 -8.55 8.18
CA ASP A 36 -3.41 -9.91 8.27
C ASP A 36 -3.20 -10.39 9.72
N ILE A 37 -3.51 -9.54 10.71
CA ILE A 37 -3.30 -9.82 12.12
C ILE A 37 -4.63 -9.98 12.88
N SER A 38 -4.72 -11.07 13.66
CA SER A 38 -5.79 -11.27 14.63
C SER A 38 -5.27 -11.11 16.05
N GLY A 39 -6.08 -10.51 16.93
CA GLY A 39 -5.73 -10.34 18.34
C GLY A 39 -6.51 -9.22 19.02
N MET A 40 -6.20 -9.00 20.30
CA MET A 40 -6.86 -7.95 21.10
C MET A 40 -6.23 -6.60 20.76
N VAL A 41 -7.04 -5.63 20.36
CA VAL A 41 -6.61 -4.27 20.04
C VAL A 41 -6.59 -3.44 21.32
N TYR A 42 -5.46 -2.83 21.59
CA TYR A 42 -5.25 -1.86 22.66
C TYR A 42 -4.87 -0.52 22.05
N LEU A 43 -5.65 0.53 22.31
CA LEU A 43 -5.36 1.88 21.83
C LEU A 43 -4.20 2.47 22.62
N ASP A 44 -3.24 3.06 21.89
CA ASP A 44 -2.15 3.85 22.46
C ASP A 44 -2.74 5.17 22.99
N THR A 45 -3.06 5.21 24.27
CA THR A 45 -3.78 6.36 24.86
C THR A 45 -2.87 7.46 25.38
N ASN A 46 -1.58 7.16 25.55
CA ASN A 46 -0.58 8.11 26.03
C ASN A 46 0.37 8.59 24.91
N GLU A 47 0.14 8.12 23.67
CA GLU A 47 0.85 8.48 22.45
C GLU A 47 2.37 8.23 22.52
N ASN A 48 2.79 7.25 23.33
CA ASN A 48 4.21 6.94 23.52
C ASN A 48 4.73 5.87 22.54
N GLN A 49 3.87 5.32 21.68
CA GLN A 49 4.18 4.28 20.70
C GLN A 49 4.77 3.00 21.32
N GLN A 50 4.44 2.72 22.58
CA GLN A 50 4.81 1.51 23.30
C GLN A 50 3.56 0.89 23.94
N TYR A 51 3.43 -0.43 23.86
CA TYR A 51 2.34 -1.10 24.53
C TYR A 51 2.56 -1.07 26.05
N ASP A 52 1.66 -0.39 26.76
CA ASP A 52 1.68 -0.25 28.21
C ASP A 52 0.51 -1.00 28.86
N PRO A 53 0.76 -2.20 29.43
CA PRO A 53 -0.28 -2.96 30.11
C PRO A 53 -0.95 -2.14 31.23
N GLY A 54 -2.27 -1.94 31.12
CA GLY A 54 -3.06 -1.21 32.11
C GLY A 54 -3.11 0.31 31.91
N ILE A 55 -2.32 0.87 30.99
CA ILE A 55 -2.50 2.24 30.49
C ILE A 55 -3.26 2.19 29.17
N ASP A 56 -2.80 1.36 28.23
CA ASP A 56 -3.47 1.20 26.94
C ASP A 56 -4.82 0.51 27.09
N LYS A 57 -5.79 1.00 26.34
CA LYS A 57 -7.19 0.63 26.51
C LYS A 57 -7.59 -0.42 25.49
N TYR A 58 -8.09 -1.57 25.97
CA TYR A 58 -8.74 -2.54 25.10
C TYR A 58 -9.95 -1.92 24.38
N GLU A 59 -10.01 -2.09 23.07
CA GLU A 59 -11.13 -1.63 22.24
C GLU A 59 -11.95 -2.81 21.71
N TYR A 60 -11.34 -3.74 20.98
CA TYR A 60 -12.02 -4.89 20.39
C TYR A 60 -11.05 -6.02 20.00
N PHE A 61 -11.58 -7.16 19.56
CA PHE A 61 -10.78 -8.23 18.96
C PHE A 61 -10.72 -8.07 17.43
N ASN A 62 -9.54 -7.79 16.89
CA ASN A 62 -9.32 -7.72 15.46
C ASN A 62 -9.27 -9.13 14.86
N THR A 63 -9.95 -9.33 13.74
CA THR A 63 -9.87 -10.55 12.95
C THR A 63 -9.15 -10.24 11.65
N ALA A 64 -8.17 -11.07 11.28
CA ALA A 64 -7.48 -10.96 10.00
C ALA A 64 -8.50 -11.13 8.86
N CYS A 65 -8.82 -10.03 8.19
CA CYS A 65 -9.79 -9.96 7.11
C CYS A 65 -9.17 -10.19 5.73
N ASN A 66 -7.83 -10.27 5.64
CA ASN A 66 -7.06 -10.47 4.41
C ASN A 66 -7.34 -9.41 3.33
N GLU A 67 -7.74 -8.22 3.76
CA GLU A 67 -7.95 -7.05 2.89
C GLU A 67 -6.74 -6.11 2.93
N LYS A 68 -6.54 -5.40 1.81
CA LYS A 68 -5.52 -4.37 1.63
C LYS A 68 -6.15 -3.00 1.82
N TYR A 69 -5.51 -2.16 2.60
CA TYR A 69 -5.91 -0.77 2.85
C TYR A 69 -4.83 0.17 2.33
N GLU A 70 -5.24 1.27 1.69
CA GLU A 70 -4.34 2.26 1.11
C GLU A 70 -4.72 3.68 1.56
N SER A 71 -3.71 4.52 1.79
CA SER A 71 -3.89 5.93 2.16
C SER A 71 -2.83 6.79 1.49
N THR A 72 -3.18 7.97 1.01
CA THR A 72 -2.21 8.97 0.54
C THR A 72 -1.52 9.73 1.68
N THR A 73 -2.09 9.65 2.89
CA THR A 73 -1.54 10.24 4.11
C THR A 73 -0.79 9.17 4.91
N LYS A 74 0.38 9.54 5.44
CA LYS A 74 1.17 8.65 6.30
C LYS A 74 0.36 8.24 7.53
N PRO A 75 0.07 6.94 7.73
CA PRO A 75 -0.60 6.50 8.94
C PRO A 75 0.35 6.66 10.14
N HIS A 76 -0.21 6.97 11.31
CA HIS A 76 0.51 7.01 12.57
C HIS A 76 0.08 5.82 13.41
N ILE A 77 1.03 5.23 14.14
CA ILE A 77 0.73 4.16 15.09
C ILE A 77 -0.20 4.76 16.14
N ASN A 78 -1.32 4.09 16.40
CA ASN A 78 -2.33 4.54 17.35
C ASN A 78 -2.86 3.39 18.23
N ALA A 79 -2.38 2.17 18.00
CA ALA A 79 -2.82 0.99 18.71
C ALA A 79 -1.82 -0.17 18.58
N PHE A 80 -2.06 -1.20 19.36
CA PHE A 80 -1.32 -2.45 19.38
C PHE A 80 -2.28 -3.64 19.28
N VAL A 81 -1.91 -4.64 18.49
CA VAL A 81 -2.56 -5.95 18.54
C VAL A 81 -1.74 -6.88 19.42
N VAL A 82 -2.35 -7.35 20.50
CA VAL A 82 -1.74 -8.24 21.48
C VAL A 82 -2.33 -9.64 21.31
N ARG A 83 -1.44 -10.62 21.11
CA ARG A 83 -1.83 -12.04 21.01
C ARG A 83 -1.72 -12.72 22.38
N PRO A 84 -2.79 -13.39 22.89
CA PRO A 84 -2.82 -13.96 24.24
C PRO A 84 -1.67 -14.91 24.59
N PHE A 85 -1.09 -15.56 23.57
CA PHE A 85 -0.10 -16.64 23.76
C PHE A 85 1.32 -16.25 23.38
N GLU A 86 1.53 -15.07 22.79
CA GLU A 86 2.84 -14.69 22.26
C GLU A 86 3.51 -13.58 23.07
N HIS A 87 2.80 -12.98 24.04
CA HIS A 87 3.26 -11.80 24.81
C HIS A 87 3.84 -10.66 23.96
N ASN A 88 3.57 -10.67 22.66
CA ASN A 88 4.05 -9.71 21.69
C ASN A 88 2.90 -8.76 21.36
N ALA A 89 3.17 -7.47 21.55
CA ALA A 89 2.33 -6.39 21.09
C ALA A 89 2.86 -5.93 19.73
N ILE A 90 2.02 -5.99 18.71
CA ILE A 90 2.38 -5.59 17.34
C ILE A 90 1.79 -4.20 17.10
N PRO A 91 2.61 -3.17 16.80
CA PRO A 91 2.10 -1.85 16.47
C PRO A 91 1.28 -1.92 15.19
N VAL A 92 0.12 -1.25 15.21
CA VAL A 92 -0.82 -1.24 14.09
C VAL A 92 -1.33 0.17 13.82
N PHE A 93 -1.81 0.36 12.60
CA PHE A 93 -2.42 1.60 12.14
C PHE A 93 -3.93 1.43 12.03
N ASN A 94 -4.68 2.48 12.35
CA ASN A 94 -6.12 2.51 12.10
C ASN A 94 -6.41 3.05 10.68
N TYR A 95 -7.00 2.20 9.85
CA TYR A 95 -7.57 2.55 8.56
C TYR A 95 -9.09 2.36 8.63
N ASN A 96 -9.87 3.44 8.67
CA ASN A 96 -11.34 3.39 8.67
C ASN A 96 -11.94 2.42 9.72
N ASN A 97 -11.41 2.43 10.94
CA ASN A 97 -11.76 1.54 12.06
C ASN A 97 -11.29 0.08 11.92
N VAL A 98 -10.37 -0.18 11.00
CA VAL A 98 -9.71 -1.48 10.85
C VAL A 98 -8.24 -1.32 11.19
N HIS A 99 -7.75 -2.12 12.13
CA HIS A 99 -6.34 -2.12 12.51
C HIS A 99 -5.55 -3.07 11.62
N VAL A 100 -4.55 -2.52 10.93
CA VAL A 100 -3.75 -3.22 9.93
C VAL A 100 -2.26 -3.15 10.27
N THR A 101 -1.52 -4.18 9.87
CA THR A 101 -0.07 -4.23 10.06
C THR A 101 0.64 -3.43 8.99
N GLN A 102 1.90 -3.13 9.30
CA GLN A 102 2.84 -2.54 8.37
C GLN A 102 3.29 -3.60 7.34
N HIS A 103 2.91 -3.42 6.08
CA HIS A 103 3.72 -3.92 4.97
C HIS A 103 4.23 -2.69 4.23
N ILE A 104 5.21 -2.01 4.83
CA ILE A 104 6.03 -1.08 4.06
C ILE A 104 6.99 -1.96 3.29
N ASP A 105 6.53 -2.43 2.14
CA ASP A 105 7.45 -2.90 1.13
C ASP A 105 8.05 -1.64 0.50
N GLU A 106 9.22 -1.23 0.98
CA GLU A 106 9.99 -0.10 0.42
C GLU A 106 10.45 -0.37 -1.03
N THR A 107 10.21 -1.59 -1.55
CA THR A 107 10.64 -2.05 -2.87
C THR A 107 9.52 -2.44 -3.83
N LEU A 108 8.28 -2.68 -3.37
CA LEU A 108 7.12 -2.98 -4.23
C LEU A 108 6.15 -1.79 -4.32
N HIS A 109 6.47 -0.89 -5.25
CA HIS A 109 5.49 0.03 -5.81
C HIS A 109 4.51 -0.76 -6.69
N HIS A 110 3.33 -1.09 -6.17
CA HIS A 110 2.27 -1.67 -7.00
C HIS A 110 1.60 -0.58 -7.83
N ASN A 111 1.76 -0.67 -9.15
CA ASN A 111 0.95 0.07 -10.11
C ASN A 111 -0.52 -0.30 -9.92
N VAL A 112 -1.34 0.63 -9.41
CA VAL A 112 -2.80 0.49 -9.48
C VAL A 112 -3.21 1.02 -10.86
N SER A 113 -3.69 0.10 -11.70
CA SER A 113 -4.07 0.37 -13.10
C SER A 113 -5.44 1.01 -13.23
#